data_AF-A0A0B5BG70-F1
#
_entry.id   AF-A0A0B5BG70-F1
#
_cell.length_a   1.000
_cell.length_b   1.000
_cell.length_c   1.000
_cell.angle_alpha   90.00
_cell.angle_beta   90.00
_cell.angle_gamma   90.00
#
_symmetry.space_group_name_H-M   'P 1'
#
loop_
_entity.id
_entity.type
_entity.pdbx_description
1 polymer ?
#
loop_
_entity_poly.entity_id
_entity_poly.type
_entity_poly.pdbx_seq_one_letter_code
_entity_poly.pdbx_strand_id
1 'polypeptide(L)'
;MKKMFVALMAVSLFASVPAFAMEHGPSHDQSAEQCEKECEMLLRNCAQEVDSIQQRIGKIQTEIKEKGATTYTLEELKTLEKKLKEANETLKVLQRPR
;
A
#
# COMPACT_ATOMS: atom_id res chain seq x y z
N MET A 1 36.14 28.17 -33.76
CA MET A 1 36.30 26.77 -34.20
C MET A 1 36.12 25.86 -32.99
N LYS A 2 35.18 24.90 -33.08
CA LYS A 2 34.87 23.81 -32.13
C LYS A 2 34.54 24.25 -30.68
N LYS A 3 33.31 24.61 -30.30
CA LYS A 3 32.11 23.75 -30.17
C LYS A 3 32.41 22.25 -30.14
N MET A 4 33.10 21.78 -29.09
CA MET A 4 33.14 20.36 -28.70
C MET A 4 33.53 20.19 -27.22
N PHE A 5 32.77 20.73 -26.26
CA PHE A 5 32.90 20.34 -24.84
C PHE A 5 31.56 20.47 -24.07
N VAL A 6 30.42 20.23 -24.74
CA VAL A 6 29.07 20.29 -24.12
C VAL A 6 28.48 18.87 -23.96
N ALA A 7 29.33 17.84 -23.85
CA ALA A 7 28.86 16.46 -23.81
C ALA A 7 29.59 15.66 -22.74
N LEU A 8 29.45 16.05 -21.48
CA LEU A 8 29.63 15.20 -20.30
C LEU A 8 29.09 16.02 -19.13
N MET A 9 28.42 15.41 -18.14
CA MET A 9 27.71 16.05 -17.01
C MET A 9 26.22 16.34 -17.21
N ALA A 10 25.49 15.46 -17.91
CA ALA A 10 24.07 15.29 -17.66
C ALA A 10 23.81 13.81 -17.41
N VAL A 11 22.98 13.52 -16.41
CA VAL A 11 22.54 12.18 -15.96
C VAL A 11 23.47 11.50 -14.93
N SER A 12 23.46 12.01 -13.70
CA SER A 12 23.75 11.20 -12.50
C SER A 12 22.78 11.48 -11.34
N LEU A 13 21.55 11.86 -11.67
CA LEU A 13 20.45 11.96 -10.71
C LEU A 13 19.41 10.91 -11.11
N PHE A 14 18.84 10.25 -10.10
CA PHE A 14 17.86 9.14 -10.17
C PHE A 14 18.42 7.72 -10.17
N ALA A 15 18.95 7.31 -9.01
CA ALA A 15 18.81 5.92 -8.56
C ALA A 15 18.77 5.86 -7.02
N SER A 16 17.77 6.49 -6.41
CA SER A 16 17.34 6.12 -5.05
C SER A 16 15.93 5.57 -5.13
N VAL A 17 15.78 4.43 -5.81
CA VAL A 17 14.62 3.57 -5.62
C VAL A 17 15.05 2.58 -4.53
N PRO A 18 14.44 2.60 -3.32
CA PRO A 18 14.65 1.50 -2.38
C PRO A 18 14.17 0.23 -3.07
N ALA A 19 15.13 -0.60 -3.49
CA ALA A 19 14.86 -1.92 -4.01
C ALA A 19 14.39 -2.78 -2.83
N PHE A 20 13.09 -2.86 -2.63
CA PHE A 20 12.49 -3.91 -1.81
C PHE A 20 12.62 -5.24 -2.57
N ALA A 21 13.77 -5.92 -2.50
CA ALA A 21 13.89 -7.38 -2.62
C ALA A 21 15.36 -7.87 -2.59
N MET A 22 15.68 -8.62 -1.54
CA MET A 22 16.34 -9.95 -1.57
C MET A 22 17.86 -10.05 -1.85
N GLU A 23 18.63 -10.29 -0.78
CA GLU A 23 19.66 -11.34 -0.71
C GLU A 23 19.88 -11.69 0.78
N HIS A 24 19.27 -12.77 1.27
CA HIS A 24 19.64 -13.37 2.55
C HIS A 24 20.98 -14.11 2.38
N GLY A 25 22.09 -13.38 2.52
CA GLY A 25 23.41 -13.96 2.75
C GLY A 25 23.58 -14.40 4.21
N PRO A 26 24.45 -15.39 4.51
CA PRO A 26 24.62 -15.92 5.86
C PRO A 26 25.50 -14.96 6.68
N SER A 27 24.88 -13.94 7.25
CA SER A 27 25.46 -13.09 8.31
C SER A 27 24.44 -12.95 9.44
N HIS A 28 24.13 -14.11 10.04
CA HIS A 28 23.24 -14.27 11.17
C HIS A 28 24.06 -14.13 12.46
N ASP A 29 23.73 -13.16 13.33
CA ASP A 29 23.59 -13.42 14.77
C ASP A 29 23.34 -12.16 15.62
N GLN A 30 23.56 -10.93 15.12
CA GLN A 30 23.19 -9.71 15.86
C GLN A 30 22.11 -8.86 15.16
N SER A 31 22.02 -8.97 13.84
CA SER A 31 20.99 -8.35 13.01
C SER A 31 19.69 -9.16 12.94
N ALA A 32 19.72 -10.44 13.31
CA ALA A 32 18.60 -11.36 13.16
C ALA A 32 17.46 -11.08 14.15
N GLU A 33 17.76 -10.92 15.45
CA GLU A 33 16.75 -10.56 16.46
C GLU A 33 16.11 -9.19 16.18
N GLN A 34 16.93 -8.22 15.76
CA GLN A 34 16.42 -6.88 15.44
C GLN A 34 15.54 -6.92 14.19
N CYS A 35 15.96 -7.65 13.15
CA CYS A 35 15.16 -7.89 11.95
C CYS A 35 13.86 -8.62 12.27
N GLU A 36 13.89 -9.64 13.14
CA GLU A 36 12.71 -10.38 13.58
C GLU A 36 11.71 -9.48 14.30
N LYS A 37 12.19 -8.65 15.24
CA LYS A 37 11.34 -7.70 15.98
C LYS A 37 10.76 -6.61 15.07
N GLU A 38 11.55 -6.11 14.13
CA GLU A 38 11.08 -5.14 13.13
C GLU A 38 10.02 -5.77 12.22
N CYS A 39 10.23 -6.98 11.72
CA CYS A 39 9.25 -7.74 10.96
C CYS A 39 7.97 -8.01 11.77
N GLU A 40 8.09 -8.39 13.05
CA GLU A 40 6.95 -8.64 13.93
C GLU A 40 6.12 -7.36 14.13
N MET A 41 6.76 -6.23 14.42
CA MET A 41 6.06 -4.95 14.54
C MET A 41 5.35 -4.57 13.25
N LEU A 42 5.99 -4.77 12.10
CA LEU A 42 5.44 -4.46 10.80
C LEU A 42 4.20 -5.34 10.51
N LEU A 43 4.28 -6.64 10.81
CA LEU A 43 3.14 -7.56 10.68
C LEU A 43 1.97 -7.19 11.61
N ARG A 44 2.25 -6.84 12.87
CA ARG A 44 1.22 -6.39 13.82
C ARG A 44 0.54 -5.11 13.35
N ASN A 45 1.30 -4.13 12.87
CA ASN A 45 0.75 -2.90 12.32
C ASN A 45 -0.10 -3.18 11.08
N CYS A 46 0.37 -4.05 10.17
CA CYS A 46 -0.41 -4.45 9.00
C CYS A 46 -1.73 -5.14 9.41
N ALA A 47 -1.72 -6.03 10.39
CA ALA A 47 -2.94 -6.68 10.88
C ALA A 47 -3.93 -5.66 11.45
N GLN A 48 -3.45 -4.72 12.28
CA GLN A 48 -4.29 -3.66 12.85
C GLN A 48 -4.90 -2.77 11.75
N GLU A 49 -4.13 -2.43 10.71
CA GLU A 49 -4.64 -1.64 9.59
C GLU A 49 -5.67 -2.41 8.75
N VAL A 50 -5.46 -3.71 8.53
CA VAL A 50 -6.44 -4.58 7.84
C VAL A 50 -7.77 -4.60 8.57
N ASP A 51 -7.77 -4.70 9.91
CA ASP A 51 -8.98 -4.64 10.73
C ASP A 51 -9.66 -3.25 10.64
N SER A 52 -8.86 -2.18 10.66
CA SER A 52 -9.35 -0.80 10.52
C SER A 52 -10.06 -0.59 9.17
N ILE A 53 -9.50 -1.17 8.10
CA ILE A 53 -10.08 -1.13 6.75
C ILE A 53 -11.41 -1.88 6.71
N GLN A 54 -11.51 -3.06 7.32
CA GLN A 54 -12.77 -3.80 7.42
C GLN A 54 -13.87 -3.00 8.11
N GLN A 55 -13.55 -2.35 9.24
CA GLN A 55 -14.51 -1.51 9.96
C GLN A 55 -14.99 -0.33 9.10
N ARG A 56 -14.08 0.31 8.35
CA ARG A 56 -14.42 1.42 7.44
C ARG A 56 -15.32 0.96 6.30
N ILE A 57 -15.05 -0.20 5.71
CA ILE A 57 -15.91 -0.80 4.67
C ILE A 57 -17.33 -1.03 5.22
N GLY A 58 -17.45 -1.59 6.43
CA GLY A 58 -18.76 -1.83 7.06
C GLY A 58 -19.57 -0.56 7.30
N LYS A 59 -18.91 0.53 7.73
CA LYS A 59 -19.56 1.84 7.88
C LYS A 59 -20.10 2.37 6.55
N ILE A 60 -19.28 2.32 5.49
CA ILE A 60 -19.69 2.77 4.16
C ILE A 60 -20.86 1.93 3.64
N GLN A 61 -20.83 0.61 3.81
CA GLN A 61 -21.96 -0.27 3.43
C GLN A 61 -23.25 0.11 4.15
N THR A 62 -23.16 0.42 5.44
CA THR A 62 -24.31 0.82 6.25
C THR A 62 -24.86 2.18 5.78
N GLU A 63 -23.99 3.15 5.54
CA GLU A 63 -24.40 4.47 5.04
C GLU A 63 -25.06 4.39 3.66
N ILE A 64 -24.51 3.61 2.72
CA ILE A 64 -25.14 3.36 1.42
C ILE A 64 -26.53 2.75 1.60
N LYS A 65 -26.66 1.75 2.49
CA LYS A 65 -27.92 1.04 2.71
C LYS A 65 -28.99 1.92 3.36
N GLU A 66 -28.63 2.72 4.36
CA GLU A 66 -29.57 3.49 5.17
C GLU A 66 -29.90 4.86 4.57
N LYS A 67 -28.91 5.51 3.94
CA LYS A 67 -29.00 6.91 3.48
C LYS A 67 -28.87 7.06 1.98
N GLY A 68 -28.62 5.96 1.26
CA GLY A 68 -28.30 5.99 -0.16
C GLY A 68 -29.33 6.74 -1.00
N ALA A 69 -30.59 6.35 -0.90
CA ALA A 69 -31.68 6.91 -1.70
C ALA A 69 -32.14 8.32 -1.26
N THR A 70 -31.75 8.78 -0.08
CA THR A 70 -32.24 10.04 0.52
C THR A 70 -31.20 11.15 0.53
N THR A 71 -29.91 10.80 0.52
CA THR A 71 -28.80 11.73 0.73
C THR A 71 -27.87 11.83 -0.48
N TYR A 72 -27.76 10.77 -1.29
CA TYR A 72 -26.80 10.71 -2.39
C TYR A 72 -27.50 10.64 -3.74
N THR A 73 -26.87 11.22 -4.76
CA THR A 73 -27.30 11.05 -6.14
C THR A 73 -26.96 9.63 -6.65
N LEU A 74 -27.64 9.21 -7.72
CA LEU A 74 -27.36 7.92 -8.36
C LEU A 74 -25.89 7.74 -8.77
N GLU A 75 -25.25 8.80 -9.26
CA GLU A 75 -23.85 8.75 -9.71
C GLU A 75 -22.87 8.70 -8.54
N GLU A 76 -23.17 9.37 -7.43
CA GLU A 76 -22.40 9.25 -6.19
C GLU A 76 -22.49 7.84 -5.62
N LEU A 77 -23.67 7.23 -5.64
CA LEU A 77 -23.87 5.84 -5.20
C LEU A 77 -23.06 4.86 -6.05
N LYS A 78 -23.12 4.98 -7.39
CA LYS A 78 -22.30 4.15 -8.29
C LYS A 78 -20.81 4.31 -8.01
N THR A 79 -20.37 5.53 -7.74
CA THR A 79 -18.96 5.81 -7.41
C THR A 79 -18.58 5.18 -6.07
N LEU A 80 -19.44 5.27 -5.06
CA LEU A 80 -19.23 4.65 -3.75
C LEU A 80 -19.15 3.13 -3.87
N GLU A 81 -20.09 2.51 -4.58
CA GLU A 81 -20.11 1.06 -4.82
C GLU A 81 -18.84 0.58 -5.53
N LYS A 82 -18.37 1.32 -6.55
CA LYS A 82 -17.13 1.01 -7.24
C LYS A 82 -15.93 1.03 -6.29
N LYS A 83 -15.77 2.10 -5.50
CA LYS A 83 -14.67 2.23 -4.53
C LYS A 83 -14.74 1.15 -3.44
N LEU A 84 -15.95 0.82 -2.99
CA LEU A 84 -16.19 -0.23 -2.01
C LEU A 84 -15.79 -1.60 -2.56
N LYS A 85 -16.09 -1.88 -3.83
CA LYS A 85 -15.66 -3.10 -4.51
C LYS A 85 -14.14 -3.18 -4.60
N GLU A 86 -13.48 -2.11 -5.03
CA GLU A 86 -12.01 -2.04 -5.12
C GLU A 86 -11.33 -2.24 -3.77
N ALA A 87 -11.86 -1.62 -2.71
CA ALA A 87 -11.36 -1.79 -1.35
C ALA A 87 -11.52 -3.25 -0.87
N ASN A 88 -12.65 -3.89 -1.15
CA ASN A 88 -12.87 -5.29 -0.80
C ASN A 88 -11.93 -6.25 -1.56
N GLU A 89 -11.70 -6.01 -2.84
CA GLU A 89 -10.75 -6.84 -3.62
C GLU A 89 -9.31 -6.66 -3.11
N THR A 90 -8.92 -5.44 -2.76
CA THR A 90 -7.62 -5.18 -2.14
C THR A 90 -7.50 -5.90 -0.80
N LEU A 91 -8.51 -5.79 0.05
CA LEU A 91 -8.55 -6.47 1.34
C LEU A 91 -8.44 -7.99 1.22
N LYS A 92 -9.16 -8.60 0.26
CA LYS A 92 -9.05 -10.03 -0.02
C LYS A 92 -7.62 -10.43 -0.37
N VAL A 93 -6.88 -9.61 -1.11
CA VAL A 93 -5.46 -9.88 -1.44
C VAL A 93 -4.59 -9.81 -0.19
N LEU A 94 -4.80 -8.80 0.67
CA LEU A 94 -4.06 -8.62 1.92
C LEU A 94 -4.31 -9.73 2.94
N GLN A 95 -5.50 -10.35 2.91
CA GLN A 95 -5.90 -11.41 3.83
C GLN A 95 -5.52 -12.82 3.37
N ARG A 96 -4.95 -12.99 2.17
CA ARG A 96 -4.49 -14.31 1.74
C ARG A 96 -3.31 -14.74 2.62
N PRO A 97 -3.37 -15.94 3.23
CA PRO A 97 -2.20 -16.52 3.86
C PRO A 97 -1.11 -16.69 2.80
N ARG A 98 0.12 -16.28 3.12
CA ARG A 98 1.30 -16.53 2.30
C ARG A 98 1.85 -17.93 2.55
#